data_AF-L8J851-F1
#
_entry.id   AF-L8J851-F1
#
_cell.length_a   1.000
_cell.length_b   1.000
_cell.length_c   1.000
_cell.angle_alpha   90.00
_cell.angle_beta   90.00
_cell.angle_gamma   90.00
#
_symmetry.space_group_name_H-M   'P 1'
#
loop_
_entity.id
_entity.type
_entity.pdbx_description
1 polymer ?
#
loop_
_entity_poly.entity_id
_entity_poly.type
_entity_poly.pdbx_seq_one_letter_code
_entity_poly.pdbx_strand_id
1 'polypeptide(L)'
;MYLPADDGHRQHRIVFARGYFASALHEISHWCIAGEERRLMEDYGYWYEPDGRNAKRQAEFEVVEIKPQAVEWILSASCGFRFQVSCDNLSGDSDSDWPGFTNKVRNQVIAYLELGMPPRAQVFSDVLRKYYDVPLLQPENFQ
;
A
#
# COMPACT_ATOMS: atom_id res chain seq x y z
N MET A 1 -1.47 -11.25 -0.74
CA MET A 1 -0.46 -12.27 -1.05
C MET A 1 0.02 -12.16 -2.50
N TYR A 2 1.32 -12.20 -2.70
CA TYR A 2 1.98 -12.23 -4.00
C TYR A 2 2.63 -13.58 -4.25
N LEU A 3 2.34 -14.17 -5.41
CA LEU A 3 2.93 -15.43 -5.85
C LEU A 3 3.69 -15.20 -7.15
N PRO A 4 5.01 -15.48 -7.19
CA PRO A 4 5.76 -15.42 -8.44
C PRO A 4 5.26 -16.46 -9.45
N ALA A 5 5.68 -16.30 -10.70
CA ALA A 5 5.47 -17.32 -11.72
C ALA A 5 6.27 -18.59 -11.36
N ASP A 6 5.67 -19.75 -11.62
CA ASP A 6 6.22 -21.07 -11.33
C ASP A 6 5.86 -22.07 -12.44
N ASP A 7 6.30 -23.32 -12.32
CA ASP A 7 6.04 -24.38 -13.32
C ASP A 7 4.54 -24.66 -13.53
N GLY A 8 3.72 -24.41 -12.50
CA GLY A 8 2.27 -24.55 -12.57
C GLY A 8 1.56 -23.29 -13.11
N HIS A 9 2.17 -22.11 -12.98
CA HIS A 9 1.59 -20.81 -13.33
C HIS A 9 2.62 -19.89 -13.97
N ARG A 10 2.53 -19.72 -15.29
CA ARG A 10 3.46 -18.89 -16.09
C ARG A 10 3.37 -17.38 -15.83
N GLN A 11 2.44 -16.94 -14.99
CA GLN A 11 2.21 -15.52 -14.68
C GLN A 11 2.35 -15.30 -13.18
N HIS A 12 2.94 -14.16 -12.80
CA HIS A 12 2.91 -13.67 -11.43
C HIS A 12 1.48 -13.30 -11.04
N ARG A 13 1.13 -13.52 -9.77
CA ARG A 13 -0.23 -13.35 -9.27
C ARG A 13 -0.23 -12.47 -8.03
N ILE A 14 -1.15 -11.51 -8.02
CA ILE A 14 -1.50 -10.74 -6.82
C ILE A 14 -2.86 -11.27 -6.36
N VAL A 15 -2.88 -11.90 -5.19
CA VAL A 15 -4.06 -12.51 -4.57
C VAL A 15 -4.46 -11.66 -3.37
N PHE A 16 -5.69 -11.15 -3.38
CA PHE A 16 -6.23 -10.31 -2.29
C PHE A 16 -7.42 -10.99 -1.62
N ALA A 17 -7.70 -10.59 -0.39
CA ALA A 17 -8.64 -11.30 0.47
C ALA A 17 -10.09 -10.86 0.26
N ARG A 18 -11.01 -11.83 0.37
CA ARG A 18 -12.46 -11.63 0.65
C ARG A 18 -13.22 -10.74 -0.33
N GLY A 19 -12.69 -10.54 -1.54
CA GLY A 19 -13.32 -9.67 -2.55
C GLY A 19 -13.36 -8.18 -2.15
N TYR A 20 -12.57 -7.77 -1.15
CA TYR A 20 -12.57 -6.39 -0.68
C TYR A 20 -11.72 -5.51 -1.60
N PHE A 21 -12.32 -4.41 -2.05
CA PHE A 21 -11.67 -3.45 -2.94
C PHE A 21 -10.39 -2.87 -2.33
N ALA A 22 -10.43 -2.47 -1.06
CA ALA A 22 -9.25 -2.00 -0.32
C ALA A 22 -8.15 -3.06 -0.27
N SER A 23 -8.48 -4.34 -0.06
CA SER A 23 -7.49 -5.41 -0.06
C SER A 23 -6.80 -5.55 -1.42
N ALA A 24 -7.53 -5.41 -2.53
CA ALA A 24 -6.91 -5.42 -3.86
C ALA A 24 -5.94 -4.24 -4.05
N LEU A 25 -6.34 -3.03 -3.65
CA LEU A 25 -5.50 -1.84 -3.75
C LEU A 25 -4.25 -1.93 -2.87
N HIS A 26 -4.39 -2.46 -1.66
CA HIS A 26 -3.29 -2.69 -0.74
C HIS A 26 -2.21 -3.59 -1.36
N GLU A 27 -2.62 -4.74 -1.89
CA GLU A 27 -1.71 -5.71 -2.50
C GLU A 27 -1.01 -5.19 -3.77
N ILE A 28 -1.74 -4.43 -4.59
CA ILE A 28 -1.17 -3.73 -5.76
C ILE A 28 -0.17 -2.66 -5.31
N SER A 29 -0.42 -2.00 -4.19
CA SER A 29 0.48 -0.97 -3.65
C SER A 29 1.80 -1.56 -3.21
N HIS A 30 1.77 -2.70 -2.51
CA HIS A 30 2.97 -3.47 -2.21
C HIS A 30 3.73 -3.88 -3.48
N TRP A 31 3.01 -4.37 -4.49
CA TRP A 31 3.60 -4.72 -5.77
C TRP A 31 4.34 -3.55 -6.42
N CYS A 32 3.72 -2.36 -6.42
CA CYS A 32 4.26 -1.13 -6.99
C CYS A 32 5.56 -0.68 -6.29
N ILE A 33 5.70 -0.96 -5.00
CA ILE A 33 6.89 -0.62 -4.19
C ILE A 33 7.99 -1.68 -4.29
N ALA A 34 7.63 -2.97 -4.35
CA ALA A 34 8.60 -4.06 -4.39
C ALA A 34 9.49 -4.00 -5.63
N GLY A 35 10.82 -4.01 -5.46
CA GLY A 35 11.81 -4.03 -6.56
C GLY A 35 11.81 -5.33 -7.38
N GLU A 36 12.58 -5.37 -8.47
CA GLU A 36 12.62 -6.51 -9.40
C GLU A 36 12.92 -7.85 -8.71
N GLU A 37 13.98 -7.90 -7.91
CA GLU A 37 14.37 -9.11 -7.18
C GLU A 37 13.29 -9.55 -6.19
N ARG A 38 12.64 -8.60 -5.51
CA ARG A 38 11.55 -8.90 -4.57
C ARG A 38 10.34 -9.50 -5.27
N ARG A 39 10.07 -9.13 -6.51
CA ARG A 39 8.98 -9.73 -7.32
C ARG A 39 9.29 -11.14 -7.81
N LEU A 40 10.42 -11.72 -7.42
CA LEU A 40 10.71 -13.13 -7.62
C LEU A 40 10.46 -13.96 -6.36
N MET A 41 10.09 -13.32 -5.24
CA MET A 41 9.84 -13.96 -3.95
C MET A 41 8.35 -13.92 -3.61
N GLU A 42 7.86 -14.98 -2.95
CA GLU A 42 6.54 -14.98 -2.33
C GLU A 42 6.43 -13.83 -1.33
N ASP A 43 5.30 -13.11 -1.36
CA ASP A 43 5.04 -11.91 -0.55
C ASP A 43 6.18 -10.88 -0.54
N TYR A 44 6.89 -10.78 -1.67
CA TYR A 44 8.01 -9.87 -1.87
C TYR A 44 9.20 -10.10 -0.91
N GLY A 45 9.23 -11.24 -0.23
CA GLY A 45 10.17 -11.52 0.86
C GLY A 45 9.93 -10.68 2.12
N TYR A 46 8.74 -10.08 2.28
CA TYR A 46 8.36 -9.46 3.55
C TYR A 46 8.17 -10.54 4.62
N TRP A 47 8.54 -10.21 5.85
CA TRP A 47 8.32 -11.07 7.00
C TRP A 47 6.93 -10.80 7.55
N TYR A 48 6.19 -11.86 7.86
CA TYR A 48 4.89 -11.77 8.53
C TYR A 48 5.08 -12.04 10.01
N GLU A 49 4.68 -11.10 10.86
CA GLU A 49 4.52 -11.35 12.29
C GLU A 49 3.03 -11.25 12.61
N PRO A 50 2.44 -12.32 13.18
CA PRO A 50 1.02 -12.32 13.50
C PRO A 50 0.69 -11.21 14.51
N ASP A 51 -0.60 -10.94 14.61
CA ASP A 51 -1.19 -10.01 15.56
C ASP A 51 -0.65 -10.20 17.00
N GLY A 52 -0.55 -9.11 17.78
CA GLY A 52 0.08 -9.12 19.11
C GLY A 52 1.50 -8.54 19.15
N ARG A 53 1.83 -7.67 18.18
CA ARG A 53 3.15 -7.02 18.10
C ARG A 53 3.32 -6.03 19.26
N ASN A 54 4.51 -6.06 19.86
CA ASN A 54 4.91 -5.05 20.84
C ASN A 54 5.22 -3.70 20.15
N ALA A 55 5.34 -2.63 20.93
CA ALA A 55 5.58 -1.28 20.40
C ALA A 55 6.80 -1.17 19.48
N LYS A 56 7.89 -1.90 19.77
CA LYS A 56 9.10 -1.90 18.93
C LYS A 56 8.85 -2.53 17.56
N ARG A 57 8.20 -3.70 17.53
CA ARG A 57 7.84 -4.40 16.29
C ARG A 57 6.81 -3.63 15.48
N GLN A 58 5.84 -3.01 16.16
CA GLN A 58 4.88 -2.12 15.51
C GLN A 58 5.58 -0.94 14.83
N ALA A 59 6.57 -0.32 15.47
CA ALA A 59 7.34 0.76 14.86
C ALA A 59 8.16 0.29 13.63
N GLU A 60 8.74 -0.91 13.67
CA GLU A 60 9.44 -1.52 12.53
C GLU A 60 8.47 -1.77 11.35
N PHE A 61 7.26 -2.23 11.65
CA PHE A 61 6.21 -2.40 10.65
C PHE A 61 5.75 -1.09 10.04
N GLU A 62 5.45 -0.07 10.85
CA GLU A 62 5.02 1.24 10.34
C GLU A 62 6.02 1.78 9.32
N VAL A 63 7.33 1.67 9.59
CA VAL A 63 8.37 2.15 8.67
C VAL A 63 8.28 1.49 7.30
N VAL A 64 8.03 0.18 7.23
CA VAL A 64 7.92 -0.54 5.95
C VAL A 64 6.58 -0.30 5.25
N GLU A 65 5.54 0.07 6.00
CA GLU A 65 4.19 0.33 5.51
C GLU A 65 3.95 1.75 5.01
N ILE A 66 4.77 2.75 5.40
CA ILE A 66 4.58 4.15 4.98
C ILE A 66 4.43 4.27 3.46
N LYS A 67 5.32 3.63 2.69
CA LYS A 67 5.32 3.74 1.22
C LYS A 67 4.19 2.94 0.56
N PRO A 68 3.95 1.66 0.90
CA PRO A 68 2.79 0.92 0.42
C PRO A 68 1.48 1.65 0.71
N GLN A 69 1.23 2.09 1.94
CA GLN A 69 -0.02 2.75 2.30
C GLN A 69 -0.17 4.15 1.67
N ALA A 70 0.93 4.85 1.40
CA ALA A 70 0.86 6.09 0.63
C ALA A 70 0.43 5.84 -0.83
N VAL A 71 0.98 4.79 -1.47
CA VAL A 71 0.51 4.37 -2.80
C VAL A 71 -0.95 3.93 -2.74
N GLU A 72 -1.36 3.17 -1.72
CA GLU A 72 -2.74 2.72 -1.54
C GLU A 72 -3.71 3.89 -1.41
N TRP A 73 -3.35 4.93 -0.65
CA TRP A 73 -4.15 6.14 -0.53
C TRP A 73 -4.30 6.84 -1.88
N ILE A 74 -3.22 6.99 -2.65
CA ILE A 74 -3.26 7.60 -3.98
C ILE A 74 -4.12 6.79 -4.95
N LEU A 75 -3.98 5.46 -4.96
CA LEU A 75 -4.80 4.59 -5.81
C LEU A 75 -6.27 4.60 -5.39
N SER A 76 -6.56 4.64 -4.09
CA SER A 76 -7.92 4.78 -3.57
C SER A 76 -8.55 6.10 -4.02
N ALA A 77 -7.83 7.21 -3.85
CA ALA A 77 -8.27 8.53 -4.32
C ALA A 77 -8.45 8.56 -5.85
N SER A 78 -7.58 7.88 -6.60
CA SER A 78 -7.69 7.73 -8.06
C SER A 78 -8.97 7.02 -8.51
N CYS A 79 -9.59 6.25 -7.62
CA CYS A 79 -10.88 5.57 -7.84
C CYS A 79 -12.07 6.34 -7.24
N GLY A 80 -11.87 7.48 -6.59
CA GLY A 80 -12.89 8.12 -5.75
C GLY A 80 -13.27 7.28 -4.52
N PHE A 81 -12.42 6.35 -4.09
CA PHE A 81 -12.64 5.43 -2.99
C PHE A 81 -12.01 5.97 -1.69
N ARG A 82 -12.72 5.79 -0.56
CA ARG A 82 -12.24 6.23 0.76
C ARG A 82 -11.13 5.31 1.27
N PHE A 83 -9.98 5.91 1.60
CA PHE A 83 -8.87 5.23 2.24
C PHE A 83 -8.89 5.38 3.76
N GLN A 84 -8.38 4.36 4.45
CA GLN A 84 -8.08 4.40 5.88
C GLN A 84 -6.78 3.64 6.14
N VAL A 85 -5.87 4.27 6.90
CA VAL A 85 -4.60 3.68 7.31
C VAL A 85 -4.86 2.43 8.17
N SER A 86 -4.09 1.37 7.93
CA SER A 86 -4.17 0.12 8.68
C SER A 86 -2.88 -0.11 9.46
N CYS A 87 -2.96 -0.22 10.78
CA CYS A 87 -1.82 -0.62 11.61
C CYS A 87 -1.66 -2.15 11.72
N ASP A 88 -2.64 -2.92 11.22
CA ASP A 88 -2.68 -4.39 11.18
C ASP A 88 -2.38 -5.10 12.53
N ASN A 89 -2.74 -4.48 13.66
CA ASN A 89 -2.43 -5.00 15.01
C ASN A 89 -3.67 -4.88 15.91
N LEU A 90 -4.59 -5.83 15.81
CA LEU A 90 -5.88 -5.83 16.51
C LEU A 90 -5.77 -6.28 17.98
N SER A 91 -4.77 -7.08 18.32
CA SER A 91 -4.55 -7.69 19.65
C SER A 91 -3.27 -7.20 20.33
N GLY A 92 -2.49 -6.33 19.69
CA GLY A 92 -1.27 -5.75 20.27
C GLY A 92 -1.55 -4.61 21.25
N ASP A 93 -0.48 -4.07 21.84
CA ASP A 93 -0.58 -2.97 22.81
C ASP A 93 -1.33 -1.78 22.20
N SER A 94 -2.37 -1.33 22.90
CA SER A 94 -3.35 -0.33 22.46
C SER A 94 -2.80 1.10 22.32
N ASP A 95 -1.52 1.31 22.59
CA ASP A 95 -0.85 2.62 22.61
C ASP A 95 -0.22 3.00 21.25
N SER A 96 -0.70 2.41 20.15
CA SER A 96 -0.23 2.76 18.81
C SER A 96 -0.66 4.20 18.45
N ASP A 97 0.29 5.05 18.04
CA ASP A 97 0.05 6.45 17.64
C ASP A 97 -0.58 6.52 16.23
N TRP A 98 -1.88 6.20 16.15
CA TRP A 98 -2.65 6.22 14.90
C TRP A 98 -2.58 7.57 14.15
N PRO A 99 -2.73 8.74 14.82
CA PRO A 99 -2.58 10.02 14.15
C PRO A 99 -1.15 10.24 13.63
N GLY A 100 -0.13 9.86 14.41
CA GLY A 100 1.27 9.96 14.00
C GLY A 100 1.58 9.13 12.76
N PHE A 101 1.14 7.86 12.73
CA PHE A 101 1.33 7.01 11.55
C PHE A 101 0.56 7.54 10.34
N THR A 102 -0.69 7.98 10.52
CA THR A 102 -1.48 8.60 9.45
C THR A 102 -0.79 9.82 8.86
N ASN A 103 -0.20 10.68 9.70
CA ASN A 103 0.57 11.83 9.25
C ASN A 103 1.83 11.44 8.47
N LYS A 104 2.55 10.38 8.88
CA LYS A 104 3.71 9.87 8.12
C LYS A 104 3.29 9.39 6.73
N VAL A 105 2.20 8.63 6.63
CA VAL A 105 1.65 8.15 5.35
C VAL A 105 1.22 9.34 4.48
N ARG A 106 0.47 10.30 5.05
CA ARG A 106 0.06 11.52 4.34
C ARG A 106 1.24 12.32 3.81
N ASN A 107 2.28 12.52 4.61
CA ASN A 107 3.48 13.23 4.17
C ASN A 107 4.17 12.51 3.00
N GLN A 108 4.17 11.17 3.00
CA GLN A 108 4.67 10.40 1.87
C GLN A 108 3.78 10.51 0.63
N VAL A 109 2.46 10.62 0.78
CA VAL A 109 1.53 10.93 -0.32
C VAL A 109 1.88 12.27 -0.96
N ILE A 110 2.01 13.32 -0.15
CA ILE A 110 2.37 14.67 -0.63
C ILE A 110 3.71 14.63 -1.36
N ALA A 111 4.72 13.99 -0.76
CA ALA A 111 6.03 13.83 -1.37
C ALA A 111 5.96 13.08 -2.72
N TYR A 112 5.10 12.09 -2.87
CA TYR A 112 4.91 11.39 -4.14
C TYR A 112 4.24 12.26 -5.21
N LEU A 113 3.29 13.10 -4.83
CA LEU A 113 2.63 14.04 -5.75
C LEU A 113 3.56 15.16 -6.20
N GLU A 114 4.48 15.62 -5.33
CA GLU A 114 5.39 16.73 -5.62
C GLU A 114 6.69 16.28 -6.30
N LEU A 115 7.30 15.20 -5.81
CA LEU A 115 8.64 14.75 -6.22
C LEU A 115 8.61 13.60 -7.23
N GLY A 116 7.44 13.01 -7.45
CA GLY A 116 7.22 11.90 -8.37
C GLY A 116 7.00 10.56 -7.68
N MET A 117 6.16 9.74 -8.30
CA MET A 117 5.75 8.43 -7.79
C MET A 117 6.61 7.31 -8.37
N PRO A 118 6.63 6.12 -7.74
CA PRO A 118 7.11 4.91 -8.39
C PRO A 118 6.42 4.75 -9.77
N PRO A 119 7.15 4.51 -10.87
CA PRO A 119 6.58 4.55 -12.22
C PRO A 119 5.34 3.65 -12.42
N ARG A 120 5.31 2.48 -11.77
CA ARG A 120 4.16 1.56 -11.83
C ARG A 120 2.93 2.11 -11.10
N ALA A 121 3.13 2.76 -9.96
CA ALA A 121 2.05 3.42 -9.24
C ALA A 121 1.49 4.60 -10.05
N GLN A 122 2.35 5.37 -10.74
CA GLN A 122 1.93 6.45 -11.63
C GLN A 122 1.04 5.94 -12.76
N VAL A 123 1.53 4.95 -13.51
CA VAL A 123 0.78 4.36 -14.64
C VAL A 123 -0.57 3.85 -14.16
N PHE A 124 -0.62 3.16 -13.02
CA PHE A 124 -1.87 2.61 -12.53
C PHE A 124 -2.83 3.69 -12.02
N SER A 125 -2.33 4.69 -11.28
CA SER A 125 -3.12 5.85 -10.86
C SER A 125 -3.74 6.56 -12.07
N ASP A 126 -2.97 6.79 -13.13
CA ASP A 126 -3.47 7.44 -14.34
C ASP A 126 -4.58 6.64 -15.04
N VAL A 127 -4.43 5.31 -15.09
CA VAL A 127 -5.45 4.40 -15.64
C VAL A 127 -6.72 4.44 -14.79
N LEU A 128 -6.59 4.37 -13.46
CA LEU A 128 -7.73 4.41 -12.54
C LEU A 128 -8.46 5.74 -12.63
N ARG A 129 -7.74 6.86 -12.59
CA ARG A 129 -8.33 8.21 -12.70
C ARG A 129 -9.13 8.36 -13.99
N LYS A 130 -8.56 7.89 -15.11
CA LYS A 130 -9.26 7.91 -16.40
C LYS A 130 -10.49 7.01 -16.41
N TYR A 131 -10.42 5.83 -15.79
CA TYR A 131 -11.53 4.87 -15.74
C TYR A 131 -12.69 5.37 -14.86
N TYR A 132 -12.37 5.97 -13.72
CA TYR A 132 -13.34 6.46 -12.74
C TYR A 132 -13.71 7.95 -12.91
N ASP A 133 -13.22 8.60 -13.96
CA ASP A 133 -13.42 10.03 -14.24
C ASP A 133 -13.04 10.95 -13.06
N VAL A 134 -11.88 10.66 -12.46
CA VAL A 134 -11.32 11.44 -11.34
C VAL A 134 -10.31 12.45 -11.89
N PRO A 135 -10.36 13.73 -11.47
CA PRO A 135 -9.41 14.75 -11.92
C PRO A 135 -7.98 14.47 -11.44
N LEU A 136 -7.03 15.31 -11.86
CA LEU A 136 -5.66 15.23 -11.36
C LEU A 136 -5.62 15.45 -9.85
N LEU A 137 -5.06 14.46 -9.15
CA LEU A 137 -4.85 14.52 -7.72
C LEU A 137 -3.82 15.60 -7.40
N GLN A 138 -4.16 16.44 -6.43
CA GLN A 138 -3.31 17.51 -5.92
C GLN A 138 -3.04 17.28 -4.44
N PRO A 139 -1.91 17.75 -3.88
CA PRO A 139 -1.61 17.66 -2.46
C PRO A 139 -2.75 18.15 -1.55
N GLU A 140 -3.51 19.16 -1.98
CA GLU A 140 -4.63 19.73 -1.22
C GLU A 140 -5.79 18.73 -1.04
N ASN A 141 -5.88 17.69 -1.88
CA ASN A 141 -6.89 16.64 -1.74
C ASN A 141 -6.62 15.72 -0.54
N PHE A 142 -5.44 15.81 0.08
CA PHE A 142 -4.98 14.93 1.15
C PHE A 142 -4.70 15.68 2.46
N GLN A 143 -5.17 16.93 2.63
CA GLN A 143 -4.95 17.73 3.84
C GLN A 143 -5.67 17.16 5.07
#